data_AF-A0A8T5HJE7-F1
#
_entry.id   AF-A0A8T5HJE7-F1
#
_cell.length_a   1.000
_cell.length_b   1.000
_cell.length_c   1.000
_cell.angle_alpha   90.00
_cell.angle_beta   90.00
_cell.angle_gamma   90.00
#
_symmetry.space_group_name_H-M   'P 1'
#
loop_
_entity.id
_entity.type
_entity.pdbx_description
1 polymer ?
#
loop_
_entity_poly.entity_id
_entity_poly.type
_entity_poly.pdbx_seq_one_letter_code
_entity_poly.pdbx_strand_id
1 'polypeptide(L)' 'MTGYTSDVAKSHKKFTTALNHAKTRQACLNAYWKHKKEHENLLKKHLKE' A
#
# COMPACT_ATOMS: atom_id res chain seq x y z
N MET A 1 -12.69 13.25 -10.05
CA MET A 1 -12.45 11.80 -9.95
C MET A 1 -11.03 11.57 -9.48
N THR A 2 -10.79 11.30 -8.20
CA THR A 2 -9.53 10.67 -7.78
C THR A 2 -9.58 9.25 -8.32
N GLY A 3 -8.85 8.99 -9.41
CA GLY A 3 -8.84 7.68 -10.05
C GLY A 3 -8.04 6.67 -9.23
N TYR A 4 -8.35 5.39 -9.40
CA TYR A 4 -7.65 4.24 -8.81
C TYR A 4 -6.13 4.38 -8.78
N THR A 5 -5.54 4.89 -9.87
CA THR A 5 -4.08 5.13 -9.99
C THR A 5 -3.54 6.13 -8.97
N SER A 6 -4.32 7.16 -8.61
CA SER A 6 -3.95 8.16 -7.60
C SER A 6 -3.95 7.57 -6.19
N ASP A 7 -4.90 6.68 -5.89
CA ASP A 7 -4.96 5.99 -4.59
C ASP A 7 -3.89 4.91 -4.45
N VAL A 8 -3.58 4.19 -5.54
CA VAL A 8 -2.43 3.27 -5.61
C VAL A 8 -1.12 4.01 -5.39
N ALA A 9 -0.91 5.15 -6.04
CA ALA A 9 0.30 5.96 -5.85
C ALA A 9 0.47 6.42 -4.38
N LYS A 10 -0.63 6.80 -3.72
CA LYS A 10 -0.61 7.13 -2.27
C LYS A 10 -0.25 5.91 -1.42
N SER A 11 -0.79 4.73 -1.74
CA SER A 11 -0.50 3.48 -1.01
C SER A 11 0.98 3.12 -1.12
N HIS A 12 1.58 3.21 -2.32
CA HIS A 12 3.01 3.00 -2.51
C HIS A 12 3.85 4.01 -1.74
N LYS A 13 3.51 5.30 -1.76
CA LYS A 13 4.24 6.33 -1.00
C LYS A 13 4.25 6.05 0.50
N LYS A 14 3.12 5.60 1.07
CA LYS A 14 3.03 5.16 2.47
C LYS A 14 3.92 3.95 2.74
N PHE A 15 3.92 2.96 1.85
CA PHE A 15 4.76 1.77 1.97
C PHE A 15 6.25 2.10 1.91
N THR A 16 6.70 2.94 0.97
CA THR A 16 8.09 3.41 0.88
C THR A 16 8.52 4.13 2.16
N THR A 17 7.65 4.99 2.70
CA THR A 17 7.92 5.68 3.98
C THR A 17 8.07 4.66 5.11
N ALA A 18 7.16 3.69 5.21
CA ALA A 18 7.22 2.65 6.23
C ALA A 18 8.47 1.77 6.11
N LEU A 19 8.92 1.47 4.89
CA LEU A 19 10.18 0.76 4.65
C LEU A 19 11.40 1.56 5.09
N ASN A 20 11.45 2.86 4.79
CA ASN A 20 12.58 3.72 5.19
C ASN A 20 12.70 3.85 6.72
N HIS A 21 11.60 3.75 7.45
CA HIS A 21 11.61 3.77 8.92
C HIS A 21 11.82 2.38 9.55
N ALA A 22 11.68 1.30 8.79
CA ALA A 22 11.80 -0.06 9.30
C ALA A 22 13.28 -0.42 9.56
N LYS A 23 13.62 -0.65 10.83
CA LYS A 23 14.99 -1.02 11.26
C LYS A 23 15.21 -2.52 11.39
N THR A 24 14.16 -3.32 11.24
CA THR A 24 14.22 -4.78 11.42
C THR A 24 13.53 -5.49 10.27
N ARG A 25 13.98 -6.72 9.99
CA ARG A 25 13.36 -7.59 8.97
C ARG A 25 11.87 -7.80 9.22
N GLN A 26 11.47 -7.96 10.49
CA GLN A 26 10.07 -8.11 10.86
C GLN A 26 9.24 -6.86 10.54
N ALA A 27 9.80 -5.67 10.78
CA ALA A 27 9.13 -4.41 10.44
C ALA A 27 8.94 -4.27 8.92
N CYS A 28 9.94 -4.65 8.11
CA CYS A 28 9.82 -4.67 6.65
C CYS A 28 8.72 -5.64 6.18
N LEU A 29 8.69 -6.86 6.72
CA LEU A 29 7.67 -7.85 6.39
C LEU A 29 6.27 -7.38 6.78
N ASN A 30 6.12 -6.79 7.97
CA ASN A 30 4.85 -6.23 8.42
C ASN A 30 4.36 -5.08 7.52
N ALA A 31 5.26 -4.20 7.09
CA ALA A 31 4.95 -3.13 6.14
C ALA A 31 4.47 -3.70 4.80
N TYR A 32 5.14 -4.75 4.30
CA TYR A 32 4.77 -5.40 3.03
C TYR A 32 3.38 -6.04 3.09
N TRP A 33 3.09 -6.83 4.14
CA TRP A 33 1.79 -7.49 4.27
C TRP A 33 0.64 -6.49 4.40
N LYS A 34 0.85 -5.41 5.15
CA LYS A 34 -0.13 -4.31 5.25
C LYS A 34 -0.35 -3.63 3.91
N HIS A 35 0.72 -3.30 3.19
CA HIS A 35 0.65 -2.70 1.86
C HIS A 35 -0.09 -3.59 0.87
N LYS A 36 0.24 -4.89 0.81
CA LYS A 36 -0.42 -5.86 -0.08
C LYS A 36 -1.94 -5.87 0.15
N LYS A 37 -2.37 -5.98 1.41
CA LYS A 37 -3.79 -6.01 1.77
C LYS A 37 -4.52 -4.72 1.37
N GLU A 38 -3.89 -3.56 1.59
CA GLU A 38 -4.45 -2.25 1.19
C GLU A 38 -4.59 -2.16 -0.33
N HIS A 39 -3.56 -2.57 -1.07
CA HIS A 39 -3.56 -2.57 -2.54
C HIS A 39 -4.60 -3.53 -3.13
N GLU A 40 -4.77 -4.73 -2.55
CA GLU A 40 -5.81 -5.69 -2.95
C GLU A 40 -7.22 -5.13 -2.71
N ASN A 41 -7.44 -4.41 -1.61
CA ASN A 41 -8.72 -3.75 -1.33
C ASN A 41 -9.02 -2.62 -2.31
N LEU A 42 -8.00 -1.79 -2.62
CA LEU A 42 -8.13 -0.73 -3.61
C LEU A 42 -8.49 -1.30 -4.99
N LEU A 43 -7.82 -2.38 -5.40
CA LEU A 43 -8.11 -3.06 -6.66
C LEU A 43 -9.53 -3.61 -6.68
N LYS A 44 -9.97 -4.30 -5.62
CA LYS A 44 -11.34 -4.79 -5.52
C LYS A 44 -12.38 -3.69 -5.59
N LYS A 45 -12.13 -2.54 -4.94
CA LYS A 45 -13.04 -1.40 -4.99
C LYS A 45 -13.12 -0.85 -6.41
N HIS A 46 -11.97 -0.66 -7.06
CA HIS A 46 -11.93 -0.15 -8.43
C HIS A 46 -12.62 -1.08 -9.44
N LEU A 47 -12.45 -2.39 -9.32
CA LEU A 47 -13.09 -3.36 -10.21
C LEU A 47 -14.61 -3.51 -9.95
N LYS A 48 -15.11 -2.99 -8.83
CA LYS A 48 -16.53 -3.01 -8.48
C LYS A 48 -17.24 -1.69 -8.85
N GLU A 49 -16.47 -0.64 -9.11
CA GLU A 49 -16.93 0.64 -9.68
C GLU A 49 -17.03 0.54 -11.21
#